data_AF-A0A850CGG1-F1
#
_entry.id   AF-A0A850CGG1-F1
#
_cell.length_a   1.000
_cell.length_b   1.000
_cell.length_c   1.000
_cell.angle_alpha   90.00
_cell.angle_beta   90.00
_cell.angle_gamma   90.00
#
_symmetry.space_group_name_H-M   'P 1'
#
loop_
_entity.id
_entity.type
_entity.pdbx_description
1 polymer ?
#
loop_
_entity_poly.entity_id
_entity_poly.type
_entity_poly.pdbx_seq_one_letter_code
_entity_poly.pdbx_strand_id
1 'polypeptide(L)'
;MGPGVELSNSDEIRGEQEFIDVLYARVDGLRAGTEAGVTDALAQGNTPMQARLERDILVAERSGLLAALNAVDGSLCFGRIDLASGATHHIGRIGLRTDDADHTPILIDWRADVARPFYLATGHTPMGLRRRRHITTSGRSVTALHDEILDLGDQERTGHEDPTGDAVLLAALDAARTGRMHDIVQTIQAEQDEIIRAPHRGVLVVEGGPGTGKTAVALHRAAYLLYEHRELLAKRAVLIVGPNPAFLGYIGEVLPSLGETGVLLATVGELFPGVRATATDTRAAAAVKGRADMADVLAEVVRDWQALPDPVIAIEHDREILMLDDDLVRVARERTRDAKLQHNVARETFEGHILNTLTELYAERVGTDPYDGGSLLDASDITQIRDEIAENPEVWAAID
;
A
#
# COMPACT_ATOMS: atom_id res chain seq x y z
N MET A 1 8.19 -36.79 -40.63
CA MET A 1 9.06 -35.83 -39.92
C MET A 1 10.48 -36.10 -40.37
N GLY A 2 11.10 -35.14 -41.07
CA GLY A 2 12.45 -35.32 -41.61
C GLY A 2 13.52 -34.79 -40.63
N PRO A 3 14.76 -35.31 -40.69
CA PRO A 3 15.84 -34.99 -39.76
C PRO A 3 16.26 -33.50 -39.70
N GLY A 4 15.82 -32.67 -40.66
CA GLY A 4 16.06 -31.23 -40.64
C GLY A 4 15.18 -30.42 -39.66
N VAL A 5 14.03 -30.96 -39.25
CA VAL A 5 13.11 -30.25 -38.32
C VAL A 5 13.58 -30.39 -36.87
N GLU A 6 14.17 -31.54 -36.49
CA GLU A 6 14.71 -31.76 -35.14
C GLU A 6 15.97 -30.93 -34.85
N LEU A 7 16.82 -30.69 -35.86
CA LEU A 7 18.01 -29.84 -35.73
C LEU A 7 17.64 -28.35 -35.54
N SER A 8 16.67 -27.86 -36.31
CA SER A 8 16.15 -26.48 -36.19
C SER A 8 15.51 -26.20 -34.82
N ASN A 9 14.80 -27.19 -34.26
CA ASN A 9 14.09 -27.09 -32.99
C ASN A 9 15.07 -26.95 -31.80
N SER A 10 16.21 -27.66 -31.86
CA SER A 10 17.27 -27.54 -30.84
C SER A 10 18.04 -26.22 -30.93
N ASP A 11 18.12 -25.60 -32.11
CA ASP A 11 18.89 -24.37 -32.33
C ASP A 11 18.16 -23.13 -31.80
N GLU A 12 16.84 -23.05 -32.00
CA GLU A 12 16.00 -21.96 -31.47
C GLU A 12 15.95 -21.96 -29.94
N ILE A 13 15.70 -23.13 -29.32
CA ILE A 13 15.73 -23.27 -27.85
C ILE A 13 17.10 -22.88 -27.29
N ARG A 14 18.18 -23.30 -27.93
CA ARG A 14 19.54 -22.95 -27.52
C ARG A 14 19.80 -21.45 -27.62
N GLY A 15 19.38 -20.81 -28.71
CA GLY A 15 19.52 -19.36 -28.87
C GLY A 15 18.79 -18.57 -27.78
N GLU A 16 17.56 -18.97 -27.44
CA GLU A 16 16.82 -18.34 -26.35
C GLU A 16 17.45 -18.65 -24.98
N GLN A 17 17.98 -19.86 -24.78
CA GLN A 17 18.69 -20.20 -23.55
C GLN A 17 19.93 -19.33 -23.36
N GLU A 18 20.77 -19.18 -24.39
CA GLU A 18 21.96 -18.33 -24.35
C GLU A 18 21.60 -16.87 -24.02
N PHE A 19 20.49 -16.36 -24.58
CA PHE A 19 19.99 -15.03 -24.25
C PHE A 19 19.52 -14.92 -22.80
N ILE A 20 18.74 -15.89 -22.32
CA ILE A 20 18.27 -15.91 -20.93
C ILE A 20 19.44 -16.01 -19.94
N ASP A 21 20.49 -16.78 -20.26
CA ASP A 21 21.69 -16.86 -19.44
C ASP A 21 22.37 -15.49 -19.29
N VAL A 22 22.43 -14.70 -20.37
CA VAL A 22 22.93 -13.31 -20.33
C VAL A 22 22.07 -12.43 -19.44
N LEU A 23 20.74 -12.55 -19.52
CA LEU A 23 19.83 -11.78 -18.67
C LEU A 23 20.03 -12.12 -17.18
N TYR A 24 20.11 -13.41 -16.84
CA TYR A 24 20.36 -13.83 -15.46
C TYR A 24 21.74 -13.43 -14.97
N ALA A 25 22.78 -13.49 -15.81
CA ALA A 25 24.10 -12.97 -15.44
C ALA A 25 24.06 -11.47 -15.10
N ARG A 26 23.27 -10.67 -15.83
CA ARG A 26 23.07 -9.25 -15.50
C ARG A 26 22.32 -9.08 -14.17
N VAL A 27 21.25 -9.85 -13.94
CA VAL A 27 20.51 -9.81 -12.66
C VAL A 27 21.41 -10.20 -11.49
N ASP A 28 22.19 -11.26 -11.62
CA ASP A 28 23.12 -11.72 -10.59
C ASP A 28 24.19 -10.65 -10.29
N GLY A 29 24.69 -9.97 -11.32
CA GLY A 29 25.59 -8.82 -11.15
C GLY A 29 24.93 -7.65 -10.39
N LEU A 30 23.67 -7.32 -10.70
CA LEU A 30 22.91 -6.29 -9.99
C LEU A 30 22.63 -6.69 -8.54
N ARG A 31 22.29 -7.96 -8.28
CA ARG A 31 22.09 -8.50 -6.93
C ARG A 31 23.36 -8.39 -6.11
N ALA A 32 24.49 -8.87 -6.63
CA ALA A 32 25.78 -8.80 -5.95
C ALA A 32 26.19 -7.36 -5.63
N GLY A 33 26.01 -6.43 -6.57
CA GLY A 33 26.26 -5.00 -6.35
C GLY A 33 25.34 -4.37 -5.28
N THR A 34 24.06 -4.76 -5.28
CA THR A 34 23.07 -4.27 -4.30
C THR A 34 23.35 -4.83 -2.90
N GLU A 35 23.67 -6.12 -2.79
CA GLU A 35 24.06 -6.80 -1.54
C GLU A 35 25.32 -6.20 -0.92
N ALA A 36 26.36 -5.97 -1.74
CA ALA A 36 27.56 -5.28 -1.30
C ALA A 36 27.22 -3.89 -0.78
N GLY A 37 26.37 -3.14 -1.49
CA GLY A 37 25.88 -1.84 -1.06
C GLY A 37 25.12 -1.86 0.27
N VAL A 38 24.24 -2.84 0.50
CA VAL A 38 23.55 -3.00 1.80
C VAL A 38 24.56 -3.28 2.91
N THR A 39 25.50 -4.19 2.66
CA THR A 39 26.54 -4.57 3.61
C THR A 39 27.43 -3.38 3.99
N ASP A 40 27.88 -2.61 3.00
CA ASP A 40 28.68 -1.41 3.19
C ASP A 40 27.93 -0.34 3.98
N ALA A 41 26.64 -0.13 3.69
CA ALA A 41 25.80 0.82 4.43
C ALA A 41 25.61 0.39 5.89
N LEU A 42 25.43 -0.91 6.16
CA LEU A 42 25.32 -1.45 7.52
C LEU A 42 26.65 -1.40 8.29
N ALA A 43 27.78 -1.53 7.60
CA ALA A 43 29.12 -1.46 8.19
C ALA A 43 29.55 -0.04 8.60
N GLN A 44 28.87 1.00 8.11
CA GLN A 44 29.11 2.39 8.54
C GLN A 44 28.72 2.56 10.02
N GLY A 45 29.75 2.71 10.86
CA GLY A 45 29.65 2.83 12.32
C GLY A 45 29.03 4.13 12.83
N ASN A 46 29.02 4.28 14.16
CA ASN A 46 28.25 5.28 14.93
C ASN A 46 28.44 6.74 14.45
N THR A 47 27.50 7.22 13.65
CA THR A 47 27.44 8.57 13.09
C THR A 47 26.32 9.40 13.77
N PRO A 48 26.35 10.75 13.74
CA PRO A 48 25.24 11.62 14.16
C PRO A 48 23.86 11.20 13.62
N MET A 49 22.79 11.63 14.30
CA MET A 49 21.38 11.24 14.02
C MET A 49 20.98 11.35 12.54
N GLN A 50 21.44 12.39 11.83
CA GLN A 50 21.17 12.58 10.40
C GLN A 50 21.77 11.46 9.53
N ALA A 51 23.00 11.06 9.78
CA ALA A 51 23.66 9.99 9.03
C ALA A 51 23.08 8.60 9.34
N ARG A 52 22.51 8.40 10.55
CA ARG A 52 21.72 7.19 10.83
C ARG A 52 20.44 7.12 10.01
N LEU A 53 19.73 8.25 9.91
CA LEU A 53 18.52 8.34 9.09
C LEU A 53 18.82 8.11 7.61
N GLU A 54 19.87 8.75 7.08
CA GLU A 54 20.31 8.55 5.68
C GLU A 54 20.70 7.10 5.41
N ARG A 55 21.44 6.47 6.33
CA ARG A 55 21.76 5.04 6.26
C ARG A 55 20.51 4.18 6.27
N ASP A 56 19.57 4.42 7.19
CA ASP A 56 18.36 3.61 7.32
C ASP A 56 17.48 3.73 6.06
N ILE A 57 17.39 4.92 5.46
CA ILE A 57 16.73 5.13 4.16
C ILE A 57 17.44 4.34 3.06
N LEU A 58 18.76 4.46 2.95
CA LEU A 58 19.56 3.78 1.92
C LEU A 58 19.46 2.25 2.05
N VAL A 59 19.52 1.73 3.27
CA VAL A 59 19.37 0.30 3.57
C VAL A 59 17.98 -0.17 3.20
N ALA A 60 16.93 0.58 3.56
CA ALA A 60 15.56 0.24 3.20
C ALA A 60 15.36 0.20 1.68
N GLU A 61 15.85 1.22 0.95
CA GLU A 61 15.76 1.30 -0.51
C GLU A 61 16.50 0.14 -1.19
N ARG A 62 17.77 -0.10 -0.80
CA ARG A 62 18.59 -1.18 -1.37
C ARG A 62 18.04 -2.57 -1.02
N SER A 63 17.50 -2.76 0.19
CA SER A 63 16.86 -4.01 0.58
C SER A 63 15.59 -4.26 -0.23
N GLY A 64 14.81 -3.21 -0.51
CA GLY A 64 13.65 -3.29 -1.40
C GLY A 64 14.03 -3.70 -2.83
N LEU A 65 15.06 -3.07 -3.40
CA LEU A 65 15.58 -3.44 -4.72
C LEU A 65 16.08 -4.89 -4.75
N LEU A 66 16.83 -5.31 -3.72
CA LEU A 66 17.32 -6.69 -3.62
C LEU A 66 16.19 -7.70 -3.53
N ALA A 67 15.15 -7.41 -2.74
CA ALA A 67 13.95 -8.25 -2.64
C ALA A 67 13.24 -8.37 -4.00
N ALA A 68 13.09 -7.26 -4.74
CA ALA A 68 12.53 -7.25 -6.08
C ALA A 68 13.38 -8.10 -7.05
N LEU A 69 14.71 -7.95 -7.04
CA LEU A 69 15.59 -8.75 -7.89
C LEU A 69 15.51 -10.24 -7.55
N ASN A 70 15.44 -10.61 -6.26
CA ASN A 70 15.36 -11.99 -5.81
C ASN A 70 14.01 -12.66 -6.17
N ALA A 71 12.92 -11.89 -6.16
CA ALA A 71 11.59 -12.41 -6.45
C ALA A 71 11.36 -12.79 -7.93
N VAL A 72 12.25 -12.36 -8.85
CA VAL A 72 12.13 -12.60 -10.29
C VAL A 72 12.81 -13.92 -10.72
N ASP A 73 13.44 -14.68 -9.80
CA ASP A 73 14.01 -15.98 -10.14
C ASP A 73 12.93 -16.97 -10.61
N GLY A 74 13.09 -17.49 -11.84
CA GLY A 74 12.29 -18.59 -12.38
C GLY A 74 11.52 -18.27 -13.66
N SER A 75 11.28 -17.00 -13.93
CA SER A 75 10.67 -16.55 -15.19
C SER A 75 10.94 -15.07 -15.44
N LEU A 76 12.21 -14.70 -15.63
CA LEU A 76 12.57 -13.31 -15.91
C LEU A 76 12.02 -12.82 -17.26
N CYS A 77 12.25 -13.60 -18.32
CA CYS A 77 11.78 -13.38 -19.68
C CYS A 77 10.71 -14.42 -20.00
N PHE A 78 9.61 -13.99 -20.61
CA PHE A 78 8.50 -14.87 -20.95
C PHE A 78 8.02 -14.73 -22.39
N GLY A 79 8.57 -13.77 -23.14
CA GLY A 79 8.17 -13.57 -24.51
C GLY A 79 9.16 -12.74 -25.30
N ARG A 80 8.96 -12.75 -26.60
CA ARG A 80 9.71 -11.97 -27.58
C ARG A 80 8.77 -11.48 -28.67
N ILE A 81 8.92 -10.24 -29.08
CA ILE A 81 8.21 -9.66 -30.21
C ILE A 81 9.21 -9.35 -31.32
N ASP A 82 8.89 -9.81 -32.53
CA ASP A 82 9.66 -9.54 -33.74
C ASP A 82 8.86 -8.55 -34.58
N LEU A 83 9.39 -7.34 -34.78
CA LEU A 83 8.74 -6.29 -35.53
C LEU A 83 9.00 -6.46 -37.03
N ALA A 84 8.07 -5.99 -37.86
CA ALA A 84 8.24 -5.96 -39.32
C ALA A 84 9.41 -5.08 -39.78
N SER A 85 9.89 -4.17 -38.92
CA SER A 85 11.11 -3.38 -39.16
C SER A 85 12.40 -4.18 -39.03
N GLY A 86 12.34 -5.41 -38.53
CA GLY A 86 13.50 -6.25 -38.21
C GLY A 86 14.05 -6.07 -36.80
N ALA A 87 13.45 -5.19 -35.98
CA ALA A 87 13.79 -5.09 -34.57
C ALA A 87 13.18 -6.24 -33.76
N THR A 88 13.91 -6.74 -32.77
CA THR A 88 13.44 -7.78 -31.84
C THR A 88 13.52 -7.25 -30.42
N HIS A 89 12.47 -7.48 -29.64
CA HIS A 89 12.42 -7.11 -28.23
C HIS A 89 11.96 -8.30 -27.38
N HIS A 90 12.77 -8.66 -26.39
CA HIS A 90 12.37 -9.60 -25.36
C HIS A 90 11.55 -8.87 -24.28
N ILE A 91 10.49 -9.51 -23.83
CA ILE A 91 9.55 -9.00 -22.84
C ILE A 91 9.68 -9.81 -21.55
N GLY A 92 9.78 -9.10 -20.43
CA GLY A 92 9.99 -9.68 -19.12
C GLY A 92 9.22 -8.98 -18.01
N ARG A 93 9.29 -9.57 -16.81
CA ARG A 93 8.62 -9.06 -15.60
C ARG A 93 9.19 -7.72 -15.14
N ILE A 94 10.48 -7.51 -15.39
CA ILE A 94 11.22 -6.30 -15.08
C ILE A 94 11.98 -5.83 -16.31
N GLY A 95 12.22 -4.52 -16.41
CA GLY A 95 13.12 -3.97 -17.42
C GLY A 95 14.59 -4.16 -17.02
N LEU A 96 15.42 -4.63 -17.96
CA LEU A 96 16.87 -4.72 -17.77
C LEU A 96 17.61 -3.91 -18.82
N ARG A 97 18.76 -3.37 -18.40
CA ARG A 97 19.64 -2.56 -19.23
C ARG A 97 21.07 -3.06 -19.14
N THR A 98 21.81 -2.95 -20.24
CA THR A 98 23.26 -3.14 -20.24
C THR A 98 23.96 -2.13 -19.33
N ASP A 99 25.20 -2.44 -18.99
CA ASP A 99 26.11 -1.55 -18.27
C ASP A 99 26.99 -0.74 -19.24
N ASP A 100 26.39 -0.28 -20.34
CA ASP A 100 27.03 0.63 -21.27
C ASP A 100 26.66 2.09 -20.97
N ALA A 101 27.34 3.03 -21.63
CA ALA A 101 27.11 4.46 -21.43
C ALA A 101 25.69 4.90 -21.83
N ASP A 102 25.06 4.18 -22.75
CA ASP A 102 23.74 4.49 -23.29
C ASP A 102 22.59 3.80 -22.52
N HIS A 103 22.93 2.95 -21.55
CA HIS A 103 22.01 2.09 -20.81
C HIS A 103 21.02 1.35 -21.73
N THR A 104 21.56 0.67 -22.73
CA THR A 104 20.77 0.01 -23.78
C THR A 104 19.79 -1.01 -23.16
N PRO A 105 18.49 -0.95 -23.49
CA PRO A 105 17.52 -1.91 -22.96
C PRO A 105 17.77 -3.30 -23.57
N ILE A 106 17.95 -4.31 -22.71
CA ILE A 106 18.11 -5.72 -23.11
C ILE A 106 16.84 -6.54 -22.85
N LEU A 107 16.04 -6.14 -21.87
CA LEU A 107 14.75 -6.74 -21.57
C LEU A 107 13.75 -5.62 -21.34
N ILE A 108 12.65 -5.68 -22.08
CA ILE A 108 11.56 -4.72 -21.98
C ILE A 108 10.63 -5.16 -20.87
N ASP A 109 10.31 -4.23 -19.97
CA ASP A 109 9.30 -4.44 -18.94
C ASP A 109 7.91 -4.57 -19.58
N TRP A 110 7.13 -5.58 -19.18
CA TRP A 110 5.77 -5.81 -19.67
C TRP A 110 4.84 -4.59 -19.52
N ARG A 111 5.14 -3.70 -18.56
CA ARG A 111 4.36 -2.48 -18.29
C ARG A 111 4.64 -1.38 -19.30
N ALA A 112 5.77 -1.41 -20.00
CA ALA A 112 6.13 -0.40 -20.98
C ALA A 112 5.16 -0.41 -22.18
N ASP A 113 4.91 0.76 -22.76
CA ASP A 113 4.01 0.89 -23.93
C ASP A 113 4.50 0.07 -25.14
N VAL A 114 5.82 -0.03 -25.33
CA VAL A 114 6.43 -0.85 -26.38
C VAL A 114 6.16 -2.35 -26.22
N ALA A 115 5.81 -2.82 -25.02
CA ALA A 115 5.41 -4.21 -24.77
C ALA A 115 3.92 -4.46 -25.08
N ARG A 116 3.08 -3.42 -25.22
CA ARG A 116 1.63 -3.58 -25.44
C ARG A 116 1.25 -4.46 -26.63
N PRO A 117 1.94 -4.39 -27.80
CA PRO A 117 1.66 -5.29 -28.91
C PRO A 117 1.74 -6.77 -28.54
N PHE A 118 2.54 -7.15 -27.54
CA PHE A 118 2.59 -8.53 -27.05
C PHE A 118 1.22 -9.04 -26.59
N TYR A 119 0.36 -8.17 -26.03
CA TYR A 119 -0.96 -8.53 -25.52
C TYR A 119 -2.11 -8.23 -26.50
N LEU A 120 -1.98 -7.14 -27.24
CA LEU A 120 -3.08 -6.58 -28.03
C LEU A 120 -3.03 -6.97 -29.51
N ALA A 121 -1.85 -7.34 -30.02
CA ALA A 121 -1.71 -7.66 -31.42
C ALA A 121 -2.43 -8.97 -31.76
N THR A 122 -3.10 -8.96 -32.92
CA THR A 122 -3.82 -10.09 -33.49
C THR A 122 -3.45 -10.20 -34.96
N GLY A 123 -3.75 -11.32 -35.62
CA GLY A 123 -3.53 -11.45 -37.07
C GLY A 123 -4.32 -10.43 -37.92
N HIS A 124 -5.39 -9.83 -37.37
CA HIS A 124 -6.12 -8.74 -38.03
C HIS A 124 -5.53 -7.35 -37.74
N THR A 125 -5.02 -7.15 -36.53
CA THR A 125 -4.38 -5.91 -36.09
C THR A 125 -2.98 -6.24 -35.56
N PRO A 126 -1.95 -6.35 -36.44
CA PRO A 126 -0.63 -6.85 -36.04
C PRO A 126 0.17 -5.85 -35.20
N MET A 127 -0.23 -4.57 -35.16
CA MET A 127 0.45 -3.50 -34.43
C MET A 127 1.96 -3.39 -34.75
N GLY A 128 2.34 -3.69 -36.00
CA GLY A 128 3.73 -3.67 -36.47
C GLY A 128 4.53 -4.93 -36.13
N LEU A 129 3.91 -5.92 -35.48
CA LEU A 129 4.52 -7.22 -35.24
C LEU A 129 4.44 -8.11 -36.48
N ARG A 130 5.56 -8.78 -36.73
CA ARG A 130 5.67 -9.90 -37.65
C ARG A 130 5.35 -11.21 -36.94
N ARG A 131 5.96 -11.42 -35.77
CA ARG A 131 5.81 -12.63 -34.95
C ARG A 131 5.82 -12.28 -33.47
N ARG A 132 5.06 -13.04 -32.68
CA ARG A 132 5.14 -13.10 -31.22
C ARG A 132 5.61 -14.48 -30.83
N ARG A 133 6.58 -14.56 -29.91
CA ARG A 133 7.06 -15.80 -29.30
C ARG A 133 6.76 -15.78 -27.81
N HIS A 134 6.21 -16.86 -27.31
CA HIS A 134 6.10 -17.15 -25.90
C HIS A 134 7.21 -18.11 -25.48
N ILE A 135 7.85 -17.82 -24.35
CA ILE A 135 9.00 -18.55 -23.84
C ILE A 135 8.61 -19.12 -22.48
N THR A 136 8.52 -20.44 -22.39
CA THR A 136 8.27 -21.14 -21.13
C THR A 136 9.60 -21.50 -20.50
N THR A 137 9.75 -21.15 -19.22
CA THR A 137 10.94 -21.45 -18.43
C THR A 137 10.60 -22.28 -17.19
N SER A 138 11.49 -23.19 -16.82
CA SER A 138 11.52 -23.83 -15.51
C SER A 138 12.79 -23.39 -14.80
N GLY A 139 12.67 -22.47 -13.85
CA GLY A 139 13.84 -21.85 -13.25
C GLY A 139 14.55 -20.95 -14.28
N ARG A 140 15.81 -21.26 -14.59
CA ARG A 140 16.60 -20.53 -15.59
C ARG A 140 16.64 -21.23 -16.94
N SER A 141 16.01 -22.39 -17.08
CA SER A 141 16.05 -23.20 -18.29
C SER A 141 14.81 -23.00 -19.15
N VAL A 142 15.00 -22.77 -20.46
CA VAL A 142 13.94 -22.76 -21.46
C VAL A 142 13.44 -24.18 -21.68
N THR A 143 12.14 -24.38 -21.54
CA THR A 143 11.50 -25.70 -21.69
C THR A 143 10.61 -25.81 -22.91
N ALA A 144 10.03 -24.70 -23.36
CA ALA A 144 9.18 -24.67 -24.55
C ALA A 144 9.18 -23.28 -25.19
N LEU A 145 8.98 -23.26 -26.50
CA LEU A 145 8.75 -22.05 -27.31
C LEU A 145 7.46 -22.23 -28.10
N HIS A 146 6.68 -21.16 -28.19
CA HIS A 146 5.45 -21.11 -28.97
C HIS A 146 5.43 -19.83 -29.80
N ASP A 147 5.36 -19.96 -31.12
CA ASP A 147 5.37 -18.85 -32.07
C ASP A 147 3.98 -18.61 -32.65
N GLU A 148 3.57 -17.36 -32.65
CA GLU A 148 2.38 -16.85 -33.32
C GLU A 148 2.80 -15.90 -34.44
N ILE A 149 2.41 -16.22 -35.68
CA ILE A 149 2.68 -15.36 -36.83
C ILE A 149 1.51 -14.39 -37.00
N LEU A 150 1.85 -13.10 -36.95
CA LEU A 150 0.88 -12.01 -37.05
C LEU A 150 0.91 -11.35 -38.44
N ASP A 151 2.05 -11.40 -39.13
CA ASP A 151 2.14 -11.04 -40.54
C ASP A 151 1.89 -12.26 -41.43
N LEU A 152 0.74 -12.28 -42.11
CA LEU A 152 0.35 -13.36 -43.03
C LEU A 152 1.28 -13.49 -44.25
N GLY A 153 2.08 -12.45 -44.55
CA GLY A 153 3.12 -12.49 -45.58
C GLY A 153 4.41 -13.20 -45.13
N ASP A 154 4.57 -13.45 -43.82
CA ASP A 154 5.75 -14.10 -43.29
C ASP A 154 5.74 -15.60 -43.62
N GLN A 155 6.73 -16.02 -44.42
CA GLN A 155 6.95 -17.41 -44.82
C GLN A 155 8.01 -18.12 -43.97
N GLU A 156 8.73 -17.42 -43.10
CA GLU A 156 9.75 -18.01 -42.25
C GLU A 156 9.10 -18.88 -41.19
N ARG A 157 9.47 -20.16 -41.14
CA ARG A 157 8.99 -21.12 -40.14
C ARG A 157 10.10 -21.58 -39.20
N THR A 158 9.83 -21.57 -37.91
CA THR A 158 10.75 -21.97 -36.82
C THR A 158 10.49 -23.39 -36.34
N GLY A 159 9.31 -23.96 -36.65
CA GLY A 159 8.89 -25.25 -36.13
C GLY A 159 8.21 -25.18 -34.76
N HIS A 160 8.02 -23.96 -34.22
CA HIS A 160 7.34 -23.68 -32.95
C HIS A 160 5.97 -23.05 -33.13
N GLU A 161 5.45 -22.98 -34.35
CA GLU A 161 4.17 -22.36 -34.64
C GLU A 161 3.02 -23.08 -33.96
N ASP A 162 2.18 -22.32 -33.23
CA ASP A 162 0.90 -22.82 -32.74
C ASP A 162 -0.23 -22.31 -33.65
N PRO A 163 -0.88 -23.19 -34.44
CA PRO A 163 -2.00 -22.80 -35.29
C PRO A 163 -3.21 -22.29 -34.52
N THR A 164 -3.32 -22.61 -33.23
CA THR A 164 -4.45 -22.24 -32.37
C THR A 164 -4.19 -20.98 -31.55
N GLY A 165 -2.92 -20.62 -31.30
CA GLY A 165 -2.53 -19.46 -30.48
C GLY A 165 -2.87 -19.57 -28.99
N ASP A 166 -3.40 -20.72 -28.55
CA ASP A 166 -3.95 -20.90 -27.21
C ASP A 166 -3.09 -21.80 -26.32
N ALA A 167 -2.01 -22.41 -26.83
CA ALA A 167 -1.22 -23.39 -26.08
C ALA A 167 -0.70 -22.85 -24.74
N VAL A 168 -0.29 -21.58 -24.70
CA VAL A 168 0.24 -20.93 -23.50
C VAL A 168 -0.86 -20.66 -22.48
N LEU A 169 -2.04 -20.22 -22.95
CA LEU A 169 -3.20 -20.00 -22.10
C LEU A 169 -3.71 -21.32 -21.51
N LEU A 170 -3.82 -22.37 -22.33
CA LEU A 170 -4.24 -23.70 -21.90
C LEU A 170 -3.24 -24.32 -20.91
N ALA A 171 -1.94 -24.21 -21.18
CA ALA A 171 -0.91 -24.66 -20.25
C ALA A 171 -0.98 -23.94 -18.89
N ALA A 172 -1.28 -22.63 -18.90
CA ALA A 172 -1.48 -21.87 -17.66
C ALA A 172 -2.76 -22.27 -16.91
N LEU A 173 -3.83 -22.65 -17.63
CA LEU A 173 -5.08 -23.13 -17.05
C LEU A 173 -4.92 -24.53 -16.42
N ASP A 174 -4.11 -25.39 -17.02
CA ASP A 174 -3.85 -26.76 -16.55
C ASP A 174 -2.77 -26.84 -15.45
N ALA A 175 -2.10 -25.73 -15.14
CA ALA A 175 -1.06 -25.67 -14.13
C ALA A 175 -1.58 -26.02 -12.73
N ALA A 176 -0.81 -26.83 -11.99
CA ALA A 176 -1.18 -27.28 -10.65
C ALA A 176 -1.29 -26.08 -9.68
N ARG A 177 -2.36 -26.04 -8.89
CA ARG A 177 -2.55 -25.01 -7.86
C ARG A 177 -1.64 -25.28 -6.67
N THR A 178 -0.66 -24.40 -6.45
CA THR A 178 0.38 -24.56 -5.42
C THR A 178 0.00 -23.99 -4.04
N GLY A 179 -1.29 -23.70 -3.81
CA GLY A 179 -1.73 -23.01 -2.59
C GLY A 179 -1.32 -21.52 -2.54
N ARG A 180 -0.70 -21.01 -3.60
CA ARG A 180 -0.37 -19.60 -3.84
C ARG A 180 -0.88 -19.17 -5.21
N MET A 181 -1.10 -17.88 -5.39
CA MET A 181 -1.49 -17.32 -6.68
C MET A 181 -0.25 -17.18 -7.56
N HIS A 182 -0.34 -17.67 -8.80
CA HIS A 182 0.64 -17.38 -9.84
C HIS A 182 0.30 -16.06 -10.52
N ASP A 183 1.31 -15.30 -10.93
CA ASP A 183 1.08 -14.13 -11.79
C ASP A 183 0.54 -14.58 -13.17
N ILE A 184 -0.13 -13.67 -13.86
CA ILE A 184 -0.78 -13.94 -15.15
C ILE A 184 -0.10 -13.20 -16.28
N VAL A 185 1.13 -12.70 -16.07
CA VAL A 185 1.76 -11.72 -16.97
C VAL A 185 1.93 -12.23 -18.39
N GLN A 186 2.07 -13.55 -18.57
CA GLN A 186 2.21 -14.19 -19.88
C GLN A 186 0.89 -14.37 -20.62
N THR A 187 -0.23 -14.35 -19.89
CA THR A 187 -1.57 -14.73 -20.38
C THR A 187 -2.58 -13.61 -20.22
N ILE A 188 -2.13 -12.37 -19.99
CA ILE A 188 -2.99 -11.18 -19.94
C ILE A 188 -3.74 -11.07 -21.26
N GLN A 189 -5.07 -11.02 -21.16
CA GLN A 189 -5.96 -10.85 -22.31
C GLN A 189 -6.22 -9.36 -22.59
N ALA A 190 -6.70 -9.03 -23.78
CA ALA A 190 -6.91 -7.64 -24.20
C ALA A 190 -7.85 -6.85 -23.25
N GLU A 191 -8.97 -7.45 -22.83
CA GLU A 191 -9.91 -6.83 -21.88
C GLU A 191 -9.28 -6.65 -20.49
N GLN A 192 -8.36 -7.54 -20.11
CA GLN A 192 -7.62 -7.42 -18.85
C GLN A 192 -6.57 -6.31 -18.93
N ASP A 193 -5.87 -6.16 -20.06
CA ASP A 193 -4.92 -5.06 -20.31
C ASP A 193 -5.63 -3.70 -20.24
N GLU A 194 -6.84 -3.59 -20.78
CA GLU A 194 -7.65 -2.37 -20.68
C GLU A 194 -7.92 -1.99 -19.21
N ILE A 195 -8.32 -2.96 -18.38
CA ILE A 195 -8.56 -2.74 -16.94
C ILE A 195 -7.24 -2.40 -16.22
N ILE A 196 -6.14 -3.09 -16.55
CA ILE A 196 -4.82 -2.86 -15.95
C ILE A 196 -4.34 -1.45 -16.24
N ARG A 197 -4.50 -0.98 -17.48
CA ARG A 197 -4.00 0.32 -17.95
C ARG A 197 -5.02 1.45 -17.87
N ALA A 198 -6.23 1.20 -17.38
CA ALA A 198 -7.24 2.25 -17.22
C ALA A 198 -6.71 3.43 -16.35
N PRO A 199 -7.14 4.68 -16.58
CA PRO A 199 -6.62 5.85 -15.88
C PRO A 199 -6.59 5.72 -14.35
N HIS A 200 -5.56 6.28 -13.70
CA HIS A 200 -5.40 6.18 -12.24
C HIS A 200 -6.42 7.01 -11.44
N ARG A 201 -7.04 8.03 -12.05
CA ARG A 201 -7.93 8.97 -11.36
C ARG A 201 -9.35 8.43 -11.26
N GLY A 202 -9.91 8.49 -10.06
CA GLY A 202 -11.31 8.14 -9.79
C GLY A 202 -11.46 6.74 -9.20
N VAL A 203 -12.68 6.21 -9.29
CA VAL A 203 -13.04 4.88 -8.77
C VAL A 203 -13.28 3.97 -9.96
N LEU A 204 -12.57 2.84 -10.00
CA LEU A 204 -12.79 1.77 -10.97
C LEU A 204 -13.40 0.56 -10.26
N VAL A 205 -14.56 0.12 -10.72
CA VAL A 205 -15.22 -1.09 -10.23
C VAL A 205 -15.03 -2.20 -11.26
N VAL A 206 -14.42 -3.30 -10.84
CA VAL A 206 -14.21 -4.48 -11.69
C VAL A 206 -15.17 -5.58 -11.24
N GLU A 207 -16.24 -5.75 -12.01
CA GLU A 207 -17.23 -6.81 -11.79
C GLU A 207 -17.05 -7.93 -12.81
N GLY A 208 -17.26 -9.17 -12.38
CA GLY A 208 -17.13 -10.33 -13.26
C GLY A 208 -17.44 -11.63 -12.53
N GLY A 209 -17.75 -12.68 -13.28
CA GLY A 209 -18.10 -14.00 -12.74
C GLY A 209 -16.97 -14.66 -11.94
N PRO A 210 -17.27 -15.72 -11.16
CA PRO A 210 -16.25 -16.55 -10.53
C PRO A 210 -15.24 -17.06 -11.57
N GLY A 211 -13.95 -17.05 -11.23
CA GLY A 211 -12.90 -17.59 -12.11
C GLY A 211 -12.37 -16.64 -13.19
N THR A 212 -12.93 -15.44 -13.38
CA THR A 212 -12.50 -14.50 -14.43
C THR A 212 -11.19 -13.74 -14.13
N GLY A 213 -10.40 -14.17 -13.15
CA GLY A 213 -9.09 -13.58 -12.86
C GLY A 213 -9.09 -12.19 -12.22
N LYS A 214 -10.23 -11.66 -11.75
CA LYS A 214 -10.36 -10.28 -11.18
C LYS A 214 -9.26 -9.90 -10.19
N THR A 215 -8.95 -10.77 -9.24
CA THR A 215 -7.92 -10.52 -8.24
C THR A 215 -6.54 -10.39 -8.88
N ALA A 216 -6.20 -11.25 -9.85
CA ALA A 216 -4.95 -11.16 -10.58
C ALA A 216 -4.90 -9.85 -11.39
N VAL A 217 -5.96 -9.50 -12.11
CA VAL A 217 -6.08 -8.23 -12.85
C VAL A 217 -5.88 -7.02 -11.93
N ALA A 218 -6.49 -7.02 -10.73
CA ALA A 218 -6.34 -5.94 -9.77
C ALA A 218 -4.89 -5.80 -9.25
N LEU A 219 -4.19 -6.92 -9.03
CA LEU A 219 -2.78 -6.91 -8.62
C LEU A 219 -1.87 -6.42 -9.74
N HIS A 220 -2.09 -6.86 -10.98
CA HIS A 220 -1.33 -6.40 -12.13
C HIS A 220 -1.60 -4.92 -12.42
N ARG A 221 -2.84 -4.45 -12.20
CA ARG A 221 -3.17 -3.02 -12.22
C ARG A 221 -2.35 -2.24 -11.19
N ALA A 222 -2.26 -2.72 -9.95
CA ALA A 222 -1.45 -2.06 -8.92
C ALA A 222 0.03 -1.97 -9.36
N ALA A 223 0.59 -3.05 -9.91
CA ALA A 223 1.96 -3.07 -10.42
C ALA A 223 2.18 -2.14 -11.62
N TYR A 224 1.21 -2.02 -12.53
CA TYR A 224 1.25 -1.07 -13.64
C TYR A 224 1.21 0.38 -13.14
N LEU A 225 0.32 0.69 -12.20
CA LEU A 225 0.22 2.04 -11.64
C LEU A 225 1.48 2.46 -10.90
N LEU A 226 2.11 1.54 -10.14
CA LEU A 226 3.38 1.78 -9.46
C LEU A 226 4.52 2.06 -10.45
N TYR A 227 4.53 1.39 -11.59
CA TYR A 227 5.49 1.65 -12.67
C TYR A 227 5.25 3.00 -13.36
N GLU A 228 4.05 3.20 -13.89
CA GLU A 228 3.66 4.36 -14.70
C GLU A 228 3.69 5.66 -13.89
N HIS A 229 3.31 5.58 -12.61
CA HIS A 229 3.20 6.73 -11.71
C HIS A 229 4.20 6.65 -10.56
N ARG A 230 5.39 6.07 -10.79
CA ARG A 230 6.43 5.89 -9.79
C ARG A 230 6.77 7.17 -9.02
N GLU A 231 6.79 8.34 -9.66
CA GLU A 231 7.13 9.60 -8.97
C GLU A 231 6.02 10.07 -8.01
N LEU A 232 4.76 9.83 -8.39
CA LEU A 232 3.59 10.18 -7.58
C LEU A 232 3.38 9.17 -6.43
N LEU A 233 3.62 7.89 -6.71
CA LEU A 233 3.39 6.78 -5.78
C LEU A 233 4.63 6.41 -4.95
N ALA A 234 5.84 6.84 -5.32
CA ALA A 234 7.02 6.69 -4.45
C ALA A 234 6.82 7.33 -3.08
N LYS A 235 5.96 8.36 -3.00
CA LYS A 235 5.58 9.04 -1.74
C LYS A 235 4.28 8.51 -1.12
N ARG A 236 3.58 7.58 -1.78
CA ARG A 236 2.25 7.10 -1.40
C ARG A 236 2.16 5.58 -1.57
N ALA A 237 2.04 4.86 -0.46
CA ALA A 237 1.88 3.40 -0.50
C ALA A 237 0.56 3.00 -1.17
N VAL A 238 0.56 1.87 -1.88
CA VAL A 238 -0.67 1.20 -2.34
C VAL A 238 -1.19 0.32 -1.20
N LEU A 239 -2.43 0.53 -0.76
CA LEU A 239 -3.07 -0.31 0.26
C LEU A 239 -4.00 -1.33 -0.42
N ILE A 240 -3.75 -2.61 -0.19
CA ILE A 240 -4.63 -3.70 -0.60
C ILE A 240 -5.31 -4.25 0.65
N VAL A 241 -6.63 -4.14 0.67
CA VAL A 241 -7.45 -4.66 1.77
C VAL A 241 -8.02 -6.01 1.39
N GLY A 242 -7.61 -7.04 2.11
CA GLY A 242 -8.09 -8.42 1.95
C GLY A 242 -9.16 -8.80 2.98
N PRO A 243 -9.97 -9.84 2.71
CA PRO A 243 -10.98 -10.32 3.64
C PRO A 243 -10.39 -11.04 4.85
N ASN A 244 -9.21 -11.66 4.72
CA ASN A 244 -8.54 -12.39 5.80
C ASN A 244 -7.04 -12.61 5.50
N PRO A 245 -6.22 -12.97 6.51
CA PRO A 245 -4.78 -13.16 6.33
C PRO A 245 -4.41 -14.29 5.39
N ALA A 246 -5.20 -15.37 5.32
CA ALA A 246 -4.92 -16.49 4.41
C ALA A 246 -5.04 -16.08 2.94
N PHE A 247 -6.05 -15.25 2.62
CA PHE A 247 -6.19 -14.66 1.28
C PHE A 247 -5.02 -13.72 0.96
N LEU A 248 -4.60 -12.88 1.92
CA LEU A 248 -3.45 -12.00 1.73
C LEU A 248 -2.16 -12.81 1.51
N GLY A 249 -1.95 -13.89 2.24
CA GLY A 249 -0.84 -14.82 2.03
C GLY A 249 -0.90 -15.50 0.67
N TYR A 250 -2.09 -15.88 0.20
CA TYR A 250 -2.30 -16.47 -1.12
C TYR A 250 -1.90 -15.53 -2.27
N ILE A 251 -2.18 -14.23 -2.15
CA ILE A 251 -1.83 -13.22 -3.17
C ILE A 251 -0.47 -12.55 -2.96
N GLY A 252 0.14 -12.73 -1.79
CA GLY A 252 1.25 -11.90 -1.32
C GLY A 252 2.52 -11.99 -2.17
N GLU A 253 2.67 -13.04 -2.99
CA GLU A 253 3.86 -13.25 -3.83
C GLU A 253 3.74 -12.69 -5.25
N VAL A 254 2.53 -12.31 -5.68
CA VAL A 254 2.30 -11.82 -7.05
C VAL A 254 2.97 -10.47 -7.30
N LEU A 255 2.87 -9.53 -6.36
CA LEU A 255 3.47 -8.21 -6.52
C LEU A 255 4.99 -8.24 -6.39
N PRO A 256 5.57 -8.93 -5.39
CA PRO A 256 7.02 -9.15 -5.34
C PRO A 256 7.57 -9.79 -6.61
N SER A 257 6.91 -10.81 -7.19
CA SER A 257 7.39 -11.45 -8.42
C SER A 257 7.38 -10.52 -9.64
N LEU A 258 6.58 -9.45 -9.61
CA LEU A 258 6.56 -8.37 -10.60
C LEU A 258 7.55 -7.23 -10.29
N GLY A 259 8.38 -7.39 -9.25
CA GLY A 259 9.38 -6.42 -8.82
C GLY A 259 8.83 -5.29 -7.94
N GLU A 260 7.62 -5.42 -7.39
CA GLU A 260 6.95 -4.37 -6.62
C GLU A 260 7.02 -4.59 -5.12
N THR A 261 7.55 -3.60 -4.39
CA THR A 261 7.69 -3.61 -2.92
C THR A 261 6.90 -2.51 -2.21
N GLY A 262 6.33 -1.55 -2.95
CA GLY A 262 5.61 -0.38 -2.41
C GLY A 262 4.16 -0.63 -1.98
N VAL A 263 3.82 -1.85 -1.56
CA VAL A 263 2.44 -2.25 -1.27
C VAL A 263 2.26 -2.71 0.17
N LEU A 264 1.22 -2.19 0.81
CA LEU A 264 0.77 -2.60 2.12
C LEU A 264 -0.44 -3.53 1.98
N LEU A 265 -0.33 -4.70 2.59
CA LEU A 265 -1.43 -5.65 2.70
C LEU A 265 -2.02 -5.53 4.11
N ALA A 266 -3.33 -5.32 4.21
CA ALA A 266 -4.03 -5.29 5.49
C ALA A 266 -5.38 -5.99 5.41
N THR A 267 -5.85 -6.54 6.52
CA THR A 267 -7.26 -6.92 6.64
C THR A 267 -8.08 -5.77 7.20
N VAL A 268 -9.42 -5.85 7.10
CA VAL A 268 -10.32 -4.86 7.72
C VAL A 268 -10.04 -4.70 9.22
N GLY A 269 -9.68 -5.79 9.90
CA GLY A 269 -9.35 -5.79 11.33
C GLY A 269 -7.98 -5.18 11.70
N GLU A 270 -7.20 -4.74 10.71
CA GLU A 270 -5.86 -4.17 10.87
C GLU A 270 -5.74 -2.75 10.29
N LEU A 271 -6.86 -2.16 9.83
CA LEU A 271 -6.86 -0.82 9.22
C LEU A 271 -6.51 0.29 10.21
N PHE A 272 -6.80 0.10 11.50
CA PHE A 272 -6.45 1.08 12.52
C PHE A 272 -5.05 0.77 13.09
N PRO A 273 -4.10 1.72 13.04
CA PRO A 273 -2.73 1.49 13.50
C PRO A 273 -2.66 1.00 14.95
N GLY A 274 -1.90 -0.07 15.18
CA GLY A 274 -1.70 -0.64 16.52
C GLY A 274 -2.87 -1.48 17.04
N VAL A 275 -3.99 -1.57 16.31
CA VAL A 275 -5.14 -2.39 16.69
C VAL A 275 -5.25 -3.58 15.75
N ARG A 276 -5.37 -4.77 16.34
CA ARG A 276 -5.69 -6.01 15.61
C ARG A 276 -6.97 -6.59 16.17
N ALA A 277 -7.98 -6.74 15.33
CA ALA A 277 -9.21 -7.41 15.72
C ALA A 277 -8.94 -8.89 16.04
N THR A 278 -9.28 -9.33 17.26
CA THR A 278 -9.12 -10.72 17.72
C THR A 278 -10.44 -11.50 17.72
N ALA A 279 -11.57 -10.83 17.50
CA ALA A 279 -12.90 -11.40 17.49
C ALA A 279 -13.62 -11.10 16.18
N THR A 280 -14.53 -12.00 15.79
CA THR A 280 -15.38 -11.82 14.60
C THR A 280 -16.81 -11.54 15.04
N ASP A 281 -17.39 -10.47 14.50
CA ASP A 281 -18.79 -10.15 14.73
C ASP A 281 -19.72 -11.17 14.06
N THR A 282 -20.91 -11.37 14.66
CA THR A 282 -22.00 -12.06 13.95
C THR A 282 -22.43 -11.24 12.74
N ARG A 283 -23.04 -11.89 11.72
CA ARG A 283 -23.52 -11.17 10.52
C ARG A 283 -24.46 -10.00 10.86
N ALA A 284 -25.32 -10.18 11.86
CA ALA A 284 -26.23 -9.14 12.32
C ALA A 284 -25.47 -7.96 12.97
N ALA A 285 -24.51 -8.23 13.84
CA ALA A 285 -23.70 -7.19 14.47
C ALA A 285 -22.85 -6.43 13.44
N ALA A 286 -22.20 -7.14 12.51
CA ALA A 286 -21.42 -6.52 11.43
C ALA A 286 -22.28 -5.62 10.53
N ALA A 287 -23.52 -6.04 10.22
CA ALA A 287 -24.45 -5.25 9.42
C ALA A 287 -24.93 -3.97 10.11
N VAL A 288 -25.01 -3.96 11.44
CA VAL A 288 -25.35 -2.76 12.21
C VAL A 288 -24.13 -1.85 12.37
N LYS A 289 -22.99 -2.41 12.78
CA LYS A 289 -21.72 -1.67 12.99
C LYS A 289 -21.14 -1.09 11.70
N GLY A 290 -21.39 -1.71 10.55
CA GLY A 290 -20.88 -1.26 9.25
C GLY A 290 -21.70 -0.15 8.57
N ARG A 291 -22.80 0.30 9.18
CA ARG A 291 -23.61 1.41 8.64
C ARG A 291 -23.03 2.77 9.02
N ALA A 292 -23.28 3.77 8.18
CA ALA A 292 -22.90 5.15 8.46
C ALA A 292 -23.51 5.66 9.78
N ASP A 293 -24.75 5.25 10.08
CA ASP A 293 -25.49 5.61 11.31
C ASP A 293 -24.76 5.21 12.61
N MET A 294 -23.81 4.25 12.55
CA MET A 294 -22.99 3.89 13.71
C MET A 294 -22.10 5.06 14.16
N ALA A 295 -21.75 5.97 13.26
CA ALA A 295 -21.02 7.20 13.62
C ALA A 295 -21.84 8.09 14.56
N ASP A 296 -23.16 8.19 14.34
CA ASP A 296 -24.05 8.97 15.21
C ASP A 296 -24.19 8.30 16.58
N VAL A 297 -24.30 6.97 16.62
CA VAL A 297 -24.31 6.21 17.87
C VAL A 297 -23.02 6.44 18.66
N LEU A 298 -21.85 6.37 18.00
CA LEU A 298 -20.57 6.65 18.66
C LEU A 298 -20.48 8.09 19.14
N ALA A 299 -21.03 9.05 18.38
CA ALA A 299 -21.08 10.45 18.80
C ALA A 299 -21.96 10.65 20.05
N GLU A 300 -23.12 9.99 20.12
CA GLU A 300 -23.97 10.00 21.31
C GLU A 300 -23.28 9.34 22.52
N VAL A 301 -22.61 8.20 22.32
CA VAL A 301 -21.84 7.56 23.40
C VAL A 301 -20.74 8.48 23.92
N VAL A 302 -19.99 9.16 23.04
CA VAL A 302 -18.96 10.13 23.47
C VAL A 302 -19.57 11.35 24.17
N ARG A 303 -20.81 11.75 23.84
CA ARG A 303 -21.54 12.82 24.55
C ARG A 303 -22.00 12.37 25.93
N ASP A 304 -22.38 11.11 26.10
CA ASP A 304 -22.81 10.53 27.37
C ASP A 304 -21.66 10.47 28.38
N TRP A 305 -20.43 10.27 27.90
CA TRP A 305 -19.22 10.33 28.74
C TRP A 305 -18.92 11.73 29.30
N GLN A 306 -19.56 12.79 28.78
CA GLN A 306 -19.46 14.15 29.30
C GLN A 306 -20.49 14.36 30.42
N ALA A 307 -20.32 13.57 31.47
CA ALA A 307 -21.20 13.53 32.63
C ALA A 307 -21.25 14.87 33.35
N LEU A 308 -22.37 15.12 34.04
CA LEU A 308 -22.49 16.21 34.99
C LEU A 308 -22.29 15.66 36.41
N PRO A 309 -21.86 16.50 37.37
CA PRO A 309 -21.88 16.16 38.79
C PRO A 309 -23.26 15.65 39.24
N ASP A 310 -23.28 14.66 40.13
CA ASP A 310 -24.51 14.18 40.80
C ASP A 310 -24.37 14.23 42.33
N PRO A 311 -24.99 15.21 43.03
CA PRO A 311 -25.51 16.48 42.53
C PRO A 311 -24.46 17.61 42.55
N VAL A 312 -23.38 17.44 43.31
CA VAL A 312 -22.33 18.46 43.50
C VAL A 312 -21.02 17.78 43.88
N ILE A 313 -19.90 18.28 43.36
CA ILE A 313 -18.57 17.87 43.79
C ILE A 313 -18.03 18.94 44.74
N ALA A 314 -17.72 18.55 45.96
CA ALA A 314 -17.09 19.43 46.95
C ALA A 314 -15.56 19.32 46.82
N ILE A 315 -14.90 20.45 46.64
CA ILE A 315 -13.44 20.56 46.49
C ILE A 315 -12.92 21.39 47.66
N GLU A 316 -12.04 20.82 48.48
CA GLU A 316 -11.40 21.56 49.56
C GLU A 316 -10.18 22.32 49.02
N HIS A 317 -10.14 23.64 49.23
CA HIS A 317 -9.01 24.49 48.86
C HIS A 317 -8.79 25.56 49.92
N ASP A 318 -7.62 25.55 50.56
CA ASP A 318 -7.23 26.53 51.59
C ASP A 318 -8.29 26.81 52.66
N ARG A 319 -8.86 25.72 53.21
CA ARG A 319 -9.90 25.68 54.25
C ARG A 319 -11.28 26.16 53.81
N GLU A 320 -11.45 26.50 52.53
CA GLU A 320 -12.76 26.73 51.91
C GLU A 320 -13.21 25.49 51.14
N ILE A 321 -14.52 25.33 51.04
CA ILE A 321 -15.15 24.26 50.27
C ILE A 321 -15.80 24.90 49.05
N LEU A 322 -15.24 24.63 47.87
CA LEU A 322 -15.79 25.03 46.59
C LEU A 322 -16.79 23.97 46.13
N MET A 323 -17.99 24.39 45.77
CA MET A 323 -19.10 23.51 45.38
C MET A 323 -19.27 23.60 43.86
N LEU A 324 -18.88 22.54 43.15
CA LEU A 324 -19.05 22.44 41.71
C LEU A 324 -20.36 21.69 41.40
N ASP A 325 -21.41 22.47 41.12
CA ASP A 325 -22.74 21.94 40.82
C ASP A 325 -22.96 21.62 39.33
N ASP A 326 -24.11 21.04 39.02
CA ASP A 326 -24.47 20.62 37.67
C ASP A 326 -24.68 21.79 36.70
N ASP A 327 -25.16 22.94 37.18
CA ASP A 327 -25.41 24.13 36.37
C ASP A 327 -24.08 24.77 35.91
N LEU A 328 -23.09 24.91 36.79
CA LEU A 328 -21.76 25.42 36.46
C LEU A 328 -21.04 24.54 35.45
N VAL A 329 -21.05 23.21 35.68
CA VAL A 329 -20.43 22.26 34.76
C VAL A 329 -21.16 22.21 33.42
N ARG A 330 -22.49 22.37 33.41
CA ARG A 330 -23.27 22.43 32.16
C ARG A 330 -22.86 23.61 31.29
N VAL A 331 -22.64 24.79 31.87
CA VAL A 331 -22.15 25.98 31.13
C VAL A 331 -20.76 25.73 30.57
N ALA A 332 -19.83 25.19 31.36
CA ALA A 332 -18.49 24.84 30.90
C ALA A 332 -18.55 23.83 29.75
N ARG A 333 -19.38 22.79 29.87
CA ARG A 333 -19.58 21.75 28.85
C ARG A 333 -20.13 22.32 27.55
N GLU A 334 -21.14 23.18 27.60
CA GLU A 334 -21.74 23.80 26.42
C GLU A 334 -20.73 24.69 25.68
N ARG A 335 -19.99 25.53 26.42
CA ARG A 335 -18.91 26.36 25.85
C ARG A 335 -17.81 25.51 25.21
N THR A 336 -17.40 24.42 25.85
CA THR A 336 -16.45 23.47 25.26
C THR A 336 -16.98 22.82 23.99
N ARG A 337 -18.28 22.47 23.94
CA ARG A 337 -18.91 21.88 22.75
C ARG A 337 -18.96 22.87 21.58
N ASP A 338 -19.15 24.16 21.85
CA ASP A 338 -19.17 25.21 20.81
C ASP A 338 -17.83 25.35 20.07
N ALA A 339 -16.72 24.95 20.68
CA ALA A 339 -15.41 24.91 20.04
C ALA A 339 -15.32 23.85 18.91
N LYS A 340 -16.26 22.89 18.86
CA LYS A 340 -16.33 21.81 17.84
C LYS A 340 -15.03 21.01 17.68
N LEU A 341 -14.27 20.89 18.76
CA LEU A 341 -13.05 20.08 18.83
C LEU A 341 -13.40 18.60 19.12
N GLN A 342 -12.46 17.71 18.84
CA GLN A 342 -12.55 16.30 19.26
C GLN A 342 -12.52 16.22 20.79
N HIS A 343 -13.24 15.25 21.39
CA HIS A 343 -13.41 15.16 22.85
C HIS A 343 -12.12 15.32 23.66
N ASN A 344 -11.07 14.53 23.35
CA ASN A 344 -9.81 14.58 24.09
C ASN A 344 -9.04 15.89 23.88
N VAL A 345 -9.15 16.52 22.71
CA VAL A 345 -8.52 17.82 22.42
C VAL A 345 -9.29 18.94 23.12
N ALA A 346 -10.61 18.79 23.24
CA ALA A 346 -11.50 19.73 23.92
C ALA A 346 -11.31 19.72 25.45
N ARG A 347 -10.62 18.71 26.00
CA ARG A 347 -10.36 18.56 27.43
C ARG A 347 -9.62 19.78 28.01
N GLU A 348 -8.57 20.27 27.34
CA GLU A 348 -7.83 21.47 27.78
C GLU A 348 -8.73 22.71 27.84
N THR A 349 -9.66 22.83 26.89
CA THR A 349 -10.64 23.94 26.88
C THR A 349 -11.63 23.82 28.04
N PHE A 350 -12.10 22.60 28.34
CA PHE A 350 -12.97 22.32 29.47
C PHE A 350 -12.27 22.58 30.82
N GLU A 351 -11.05 22.08 30.97
CA GLU A 351 -10.18 22.34 32.13
C GLU A 351 -10.02 23.84 32.37
N GLY A 352 -9.75 24.61 31.32
CA GLY A 352 -9.68 26.07 31.40
C GLY A 352 -11.00 26.72 31.87
N HIS A 353 -12.15 26.24 31.40
CA HIS A 353 -13.45 26.74 31.85
C HIS A 353 -13.75 26.41 33.31
N ILE A 354 -13.44 25.19 33.76
CA ILE A 354 -13.61 24.78 35.17
C ILE A 354 -12.66 25.56 36.08
N LEU A 355 -11.38 25.68 35.72
CA LEU A 355 -10.42 26.47 36.49
C LEU A 355 -10.87 27.92 36.64
N ASN A 356 -11.26 28.59 35.55
CA ASN A 356 -11.77 29.96 35.64
C ASN A 356 -13.01 30.05 36.54
N THR A 357 -13.92 29.08 36.47
CA THR A 357 -15.12 29.04 37.31
C THR A 357 -14.77 28.88 38.80
N LEU A 358 -13.85 27.97 39.13
CA LEU A 358 -13.38 27.77 40.50
C LEU A 358 -12.60 28.99 41.02
N THR A 359 -11.79 29.62 40.18
CA THR A 359 -11.10 30.88 40.49
C THR A 359 -12.10 31.98 40.82
N GLU A 360 -13.16 32.15 40.01
CA GLU A 360 -14.21 33.12 40.26
C GLU A 360 -14.92 32.83 41.60
N LEU A 361 -15.29 31.58 41.88
CA LEU A 361 -15.92 31.17 43.15
C LEU A 361 -15.03 31.43 44.37
N TYR A 362 -13.74 31.11 44.29
CA TYR A 362 -12.80 31.33 45.39
C TYR A 362 -12.51 32.82 45.60
N ALA A 363 -12.31 33.57 44.50
CA ALA A 363 -12.08 35.00 44.54
C ALA A 363 -13.28 35.76 45.13
N GLU A 364 -14.52 35.36 44.82
CA GLU A 364 -15.72 35.93 45.44
C GLU A 364 -15.75 35.66 46.94
N ARG A 365 -15.26 34.50 47.39
CA ARG A 365 -15.32 34.09 48.80
C ARG A 365 -14.25 34.73 49.68
N VAL A 366 -13.04 34.90 49.16
CA VAL A 366 -11.89 35.47 49.89
C VAL A 366 -11.73 36.98 49.63
N GLY A 367 -12.15 37.45 48.46
CA GLY A 367 -11.90 38.80 47.97
C GLY A 367 -13.03 39.80 48.13
N THR A 368 -14.18 39.43 48.70
CA THR A 368 -15.31 40.36 48.87
C THR A 368 -15.17 41.17 50.17
N ASP A 369 -15.19 42.50 50.07
CA ASP A 369 -15.16 43.39 51.23
C ASP A 369 -16.46 43.23 52.06
N PRO A 370 -16.37 42.88 53.37
CA PRO A 370 -17.52 42.72 54.24
C PRO A 370 -18.36 43.99 54.47
N TYR A 371 -17.83 45.17 54.16
CA TYR A 371 -18.46 46.47 54.47
C TYR A 371 -19.14 47.13 53.26
N ASP A 372 -18.64 46.93 52.04
CA ASP A 372 -19.23 47.52 50.83
C ASP A 372 -19.50 46.53 49.68
N GLY A 373 -19.07 45.27 49.81
CA GLY A 373 -19.27 44.21 48.80
C GLY A 373 -18.40 44.36 47.54
N GLY A 374 -17.43 45.27 47.54
CA GLY A 374 -16.45 45.43 46.46
C GLY A 374 -15.41 44.31 46.44
N SER A 375 -14.78 44.11 45.27
CA SER A 375 -13.65 43.18 45.16
C SER A 375 -12.37 43.85 45.65
N LEU A 376 -11.70 43.21 46.60
CA LEU A 376 -10.40 43.60 47.17
C LEU A 376 -9.21 43.04 46.37
N LEU A 377 -9.48 42.21 45.35
CA LEU A 377 -8.47 41.50 44.57
C LEU A 377 -8.19 42.24 43.27
N ASP A 378 -6.91 42.32 42.90
CA ASP A 378 -6.51 42.81 41.58
C ASP A 378 -6.32 41.67 40.57
N ALA A 379 -5.95 42.01 39.32
CA ALA A 379 -5.76 41.02 38.27
C ALA A 379 -4.56 40.09 38.52
N SER A 380 -3.55 40.53 39.28
CA SER A 380 -2.42 39.70 39.68
C SER A 380 -2.87 38.68 40.73
N ASP A 381 -3.70 39.10 41.69
CA ASP A 381 -4.25 38.22 42.72
C ASP A 381 -5.13 37.12 42.11
N ILE A 382 -5.98 37.44 41.14
CA ILE A 382 -6.81 36.45 40.43
C ILE A 382 -5.96 35.43 39.67
N THR A 383 -4.85 35.88 39.07
CA THR A 383 -3.93 34.99 38.35
C THR A 383 -3.24 34.04 39.34
N GLN A 384 -2.81 34.54 40.49
CA GLN A 384 -2.21 33.72 41.54
C GLN A 384 -3.20 32.68 42.08
N ILE A 385 -4.44 33.07 42.36
CA ILE A 385 -5.50 32.13 42.80
C ILE A 385 -5.72 31.03 41.77
N ARG A 386 -5.72 31.36 40.47
CA ARG A 386 -5.86 30.37 39.41
C ARG A 386 -4.72 29.36 39.42
N ASP A 387 -3.49 29.81 39.61
CA ASP A 387 -2.32 28.94 39.69
C ASP A 387 -2.41 28.03 40.93
N GLU A 388 -2.79 28.56 42.09
CA GLU A 388 -2.99 27.80 43.34
C GLU A 388 -4.09 26.74 43.22
N ILE A 389 -5.22 27.07 42.57
CA ILE A 389 -6.30 26.10 42.28
C ILE A 389 -5.81 25.02 41.31
N ALA A 390 -5.01 25.37 40.31
CA ALA A 390 -4.44 24.41 39.37
C ALA A 390 -3.43 23.46 40.02
N GLU A 391 -2.83 23.82 41.17
CA GLU A 391 -1.97 22.94 41.95
C GLU A 391 -2.75 21.94 42.83
N ASN A 392 -4.07 22.14 43.01
CA ASN A 392 -4.90 21.29 43.87
C ASN A 392 -5.27 19.95 43.19
N PRO A 393 -4.87 18.79 43.75
CA PRO A 393 -5.21 17.48 43.19
C PRO A 393 -6.71 17.16 43.17
N GLU A 394 -7.50 17.71 44.11
CA GLU A 394 -8.95 17.48 44.17
C GLU A 394 -9.68 18.12 42.98
N VAL A 395 -9.14 19.20 42.42
CA VAL A 395 -9.68 19.85 41.22
C VAL A 395 -9.54 18.94 40.01
N TRP A 396 -8.36 18.33 39.83
CA TRP A 396 -8.13 17.41 38.72
C TRP A 396 -8.92 16.11 38.87
N ALA A 397 -9.06 15.61 40.10
CA ALA A 397 -9.91 14.46 40.40
C ALA A 397 -11.40 14.73 40.16
N ALA A 398 -11.84 15.99 40.23
CA ALA A 398 -13.20 16.40 39.90
C ALA A 398 -13.44 16.56 38.37
N ILE A 399 -12.37 16.76 37.60
CA ILE A 399 -12.42 16.92 36.14
C ILE A 399 -12.32 15.55 35.42
N ASP A 400 -11.56 14.60 35.97
CA ASP A 400 -11.45 13.22 35.50
C ASP A 400 -12.74 12.40 35.71
#